data_AF-A0A973EXF4-F1
#
_entry.id   AF-A0A973EXF4-F1
#
_cell.length_a   1.000
_cell.length_b   1.000
_cell.length_c   1.000
_cell.angle_alpha   90.00
_cell.angle_beta   90.00
_cell.angle_gamma   90.00
#
_symmetry.space_group_name_H-M   'P 1'
#
loop_
_entity.id
_entity.type
_entity.pdbx_description
1 polymer ?
#
loop_
_entity_poly.entity_id
_entity_poly.type
_entity_poly.pdbx_seq_one_letter_code
_entity_poly.pdbx_strand_id
1 'polypeptide(L)'
;MKEEKNKYQSRRDFVRKTGKILAIAPVVVLPAVLLRKVSASGYVWQIDPHKCTQCGQCKTNCVKTPSAVKCVHAFVMCGYCDLCGGYLRQGVKTISTGAENQLCPTGAIVRRFVEEPYFEYTINEDLCDGCGKCVKGCADFGNGSLYLQINQHLCA
;
A
#
# COMPACT_ATOMS: atom_id res chain seq x y z
N MET A 1 17.44 18.39 61.62
CA MET A 1 17.81 19.79 61.39
C MET A 1 17.69 20.06 59.88
N LYS A 2 16.67 20.81 59.42
CA LYS A 2 16.55 21.19 58.01
C LYS A 2 17.15 22.59 57.86
N GLU A 3 18.26 22.71 57.15
CA GLU A 3 18.86 24.01 56.83
C GLU A 3 17.89 24.85 56.00
N GLU A 4 17.65 26.10 56.42
CA GLU A 4 16.87 27.07 55.64
C GLU A 4 17.68 27.52 54.42
N LYS A 5 17.29 27.06 53.23
CA LYS A 5 17.94 27.42 51.97
C LYS A 5 17.50 28.80 51.49
N ASN A 6 18.48 29.66 51.17
CA ASN A 6 18.24 30.98 50.56
C ASN A 6 17.50 30.87 49.20
N LYS A 7 16.66 31.87 48.89
CA LYS A 7 15.91 32.02 47.61
C LYS A 7 16.77 31.83 46.35
N TYR A 8 18.04 32.25 46.34
CA TYR A 8 18.96 32.02 45.21
C TYR A 8 19.40 30.56 45.08
N GLN A 9 19.64 29.87 46.20
CA GLN A 9 19.93 28.44 46.20
C GLN A 9 18.72 27.61 45.75
N SER A 10 17.49 28.01 46.12
CA SER A 10 16.27 27.30 45.68
C SER A 10 16.03 27.42 44.18
N ARG A 11 16.27 28.59 43.58
CA ARG A 11 16.17 28.82 42.13
C ARG A 11 17.20 28.01 41.34
N ARG A 12 18.45 27.95 41.83
CA ARG A 12 19.52 27.18 41.19
C ARG A 12 19.29 25.67 41.31
N ASP A 13 18.80 25.20 42.44
CA ASP A 13 18.40 23.79 42.63
C ASP A 13 17.24 23.41 41.72
N PHE A 14 16.27 24.32 41.50
CA PHE A 14 15.17 24.12 40.55
C PHE A 14 15.70 23.95 39.12
N VAL A 15 16.50 24.90 38.61
CA VAL A 15 17.05 24.81 37.24
C VAL A 15 17.91 23.55 37.06
N ARG A 16 18.72 23.19 38.06
CA ARG A 16 19.56 21.99 38.03
C ARG A 16 18.74 20.70 38.03
N LYS A 17 17.64 20.63 38.79
CA LYS A 17 16.72 19.49 38.78
C LYS A 17 15.96 19.40 37.46
N THR A 18 15.40 20.50 36.99
CA THR A 18 14.63 20.54 35.74
C THR A 18 15.50 20.20 34.53
N GLY A 19 16.73 20.71 34.47
CA GLY A 19 17.69 20.36 33.41
C GLY A 19 18.07 18.87 33.41
N LYS A 20 18.26 18.26 34.59
CA LYS A 20 18.51 16.81 34.70
C LYS A 20 17.31 15.99 34.22
N ILE A 21 16.10 16.39 34.59
CA ILE A 21 14.87 15.70 34.15
C ILE A 21 14.71 15.82 32.64
N LEU A 22 14.91 17.01 32.06
CA LEU A 22 14.85 17.24 30.61
C LEU A 22 15.90 16.44 29.84
N ALA A 23 17.08 16.20 30.42
CA ALA A 23 18.11 15.37 29.79
C ALA A 23 17.80 13.87 29.86
N ILE A 24 17.22 13.40 30.97
CA ILE A 24 16.98 11.96 31.21
C ILE A 24 15.64 11.51 30.61
N ALA A 25 14.60 12.34 30.64
CA ALA A 25 13.27 11.98 30.20
C ALA A 25 13.22 11.46 28.74
N PRO A 26 13.89 12.08 27.74
CA PRO A 26 13.89 11.56 26.37
C PRO A 26 14.56 10.18 26.29
N VAL A 27 15.65 9.97 27.03
CA VAL A 27 16.42 8.71 27.03
C VAL A 27 15.61 7.55 27.60
N VAL A 28 14.68 7.81 28.51
CA VAL A 28 13.80 6.77 29.09
C VAL A 28 12.50 6.61 28.29
N VAL A 29 11.88 7.72 27.89
CA VAL A 29 10.57 7.70 27.23
C VAL A 29 10.66 7.18 25.80
N LEU A 30 11.68 7.57 25.03
CA LEU A 30 11.80 7.15 23.62
C LEU A 30 11.92 5.62 23.48
N PRO A 31 12.83 4.93 24.20
CA PRO A 31 12.94 3.47 24.10
C PRO A 31 11.68 2.75 24.61
N ALA A 32 11.05 3.26 25.67
CA ALA A 32 9.83 2.67 26.21
C ALA A 32 8.65 2.75 25.22
N VAL A 33 8.50 3.87 24.50
CA VAL A 33 7.48 4.03 23.45
C VAL A 33 7.82 3.17 22.23
N LEU A 34 9.09 3.11 21.83
CA LEU A 34 9.52 2.32 20.67
C LEU A 34 9.35 0.81 20.91
N LEU A 35 9.70 0.29 22.10
CA LEU A 35 9.52 -1.12 22.47
C LEU A 35 8.07 -1.61 22.31
N ARG A 36 7.07 -0.74 22.56
CA ARG A 36 5.65 -1.08 22.34
C ARG A 36 5.29 -1.22 20.86
N LYS A 37 6.03 -0.58 19.95
CA LYS A 37 5.77 -0.61 18.51
C LYS A 37 6.53 -1.72 17.76
N VAL A 38 7.53 -2.36 18.37
CA VAL A 38 8.32 -3.42 17.71
C VAL A 38 7.56 -4.75 17.61
N SER A 39 6.52 -4.95 18.44
CA SER A 39 5.70 -6.16 18.38
C SER A 39 4.67 -6.10 17.23
N ALA A 40 5.12 -6.31 16.00
CA ALA A 40 4.25 -6.81 14.95
C ALA A 40 4.04 -8.31 15.21
N SER A 41 3.05 -8.67 16.02
CA SER A 41 2.74 -10.08 16.28
C SER A 41 1.81 -10.61 15.20
N GLY A 42 2.36 -11.31 14.22
CA GLY A 42 1.55 -12.04 13.25
C GLY A 42 2.31 -12.42 12.00
N TYR A 43 1.99 -13.59 11.46
CA TYR A 43 2.32 -13.93 10.09
C TYR A 43 1.23 -13.35 9.19
N VAL A 44 1.63 -12.73 8.08
CA VAL A 44 0.72 -12.25 7.04
C VAL A 44 0.89 -13.10 5.80
N TRP A 45 -0.20 -13.36 5.11
CA TRP A 45 -0.14 -13.99 3.80
C TRP A 45 0.34 -12.97 2.77
N GLN A 46 1.28 -13.38 1.92
CA GLN A 46 1.76 -12.60 0.79
C GLN A 46 1.85 -13.49 -0.45
N ILE A 47 1.54 -12.90 -1.60
CA ILE A 47 1.76 -13.52 -2.91
C ILE A 47 3.14 -13.06 -3.41
N ASP A 48 3.96 -14.01 -3.85
CA ASP A 48 5.17 -13.74 -4.63
C ASP A 48 4.74 -13.41 -6.08
N PRO A 49 4.85 -12.15 -6.54
CA PRO A 49 4.39 -11.76 -7.86
C PRO A 49 5.10 -12.49 -9.00
N HIS A 50 6.36 -12.87 -8.80
CA HIS A 50 7.18 -13.54 -9.83
C HIS A 50 6.81 -15.01 -10.01
N LYS A 51 6.13 -15.60 -9.02
CA LYS A 51 5.62 -16.99 -9.09
C LYS A 51 4.13 -17.06 -9.41
N CYS A 52 3.44 -15.91 -9.45
CA CYS A 52 2.04 -15.86 -9.79
C CYS A 52 1.83 -16.22 -11.27
N THR A 53 0.96 -17.19 -11.54
CA THR A 53 0.60 -17.62 -12.90
C THR A 53 -0.74 -17.06 -13.39
N GLN A 54 -1.32 -16.13 -12.64
CA GLN A 54 -2.62 -15.49 -12.92
C GLN A 54 -3.74 -16.52 -13.21
N CYS A 55 -3.76 -17.61 -12.45
CA CYS A 55 -4.66 -18.75 -12.65
C CYS A 55 -6.15 -18.47 -12.36
N GLY A 56 -6.48 -17.31 -11.78
CA GLY A 56 -7.86 -16.91 -11.44
C GLY A 56 -8.42 -17.52 -10.15
N GLN A 57 -7.71 -18.44 -9.50
CA GLN A 57 -8.18 -19.12 -8.28
C GLN A 57 -8.36 -18.16 -7.09
N CYS A 58 -7.62 -17.05 -7.08
CA CYS A 58 -7.77 -15.99 -6.09
C CYS A 58 -9.19 -15.41 -6.06
N LYS A 59 -9.88 -15.35 -7.21
CA LYS A 59 -11.28 -14.91 -7.29
C LYS A 59 -12.25 -15.99 -6.81
N THR A 60 -12.02 -17.25 -7.18
CA THR A 60 -13.00 -18.33 -6.98
C THR A 60 -12.93 -18.98 -5.60
N ASN A 61 -11.73 -19.06 -5.00
CA ASN A 61 -11.49 -19.86 -3.80
C ASN A 61 -11.16 -19.01 -2.56
N CYS A 62 -11.15 -17.69 -2.69
CA CYS A 62 -10.95 -16.83 -1.53
C CYS A 62 -12.13 -16.97 -0.57
N VAL A 63 -11.83 -17.05 0.73
CA VAL A 63 -12.85 -17.09 1.79
C VAL A 63 -13.58 -15.76 1.98
N LYS A 64 -13.08 -14.68 1.37
CA LYS A 64 -13.72 -13.36 1.36
C LYS A 64 -14.37 -13.11 0.00
N THR A 65 -15.54 -12.49 0.02
CA THR A 65 -16.30 -12.10 -1.17
C THR A 65 -16.67 -10.62 -1.08
N PRO A 66 -16.15 -9.73 -1.95
CA PRO A 66 -15.12 -9.98 -2.98
C PRO A 66 -13.78 -10.47 -2.39
N SER A 67 -12.93 -11.06 -3.24
CA SER A 67 -11.63 -11.60 -2.83
C SER A 67 -10.80 -10.57 -2.06
N ALA A 68 -10.07 -11.03 -1.04
CA ALA A 68 -9.08 -10.23 -0.35
C ALA A 68 -7.81 -10.00 -1.20
N VAL A 69 -7.62 -10.78 -2.27
CA VAL A 69 -6.56 -10.54 -3.24
C VAL A 69 -6.99 -9.41 -4.18
N LYS A 70 -6.16 -8.38 -4.28
CA LYS A 70 -6.39 -7.21 -5.13
C LYS A 70 -5.28 -7.07 -6.17
N CYS A 71 -5.61 -6.43 -7.28
CA CYS A 71 -4.59 -5.92 -8.18
C CYS A 71 -3.94 -4.70 -7.54
N VAL A 72 -2.61 -4.68 -7.50
CA VAL A 72 -1.81 -3.55 -7.03
C VAL A 72 -1.02 -3.00 -8.21
N HIS A 73 -0.85 -1.68 -8.22
CA HIS A 73 -0.12 -0.98 -9.26
C HIS A 73 1.21 -0.44 -8.72
N ALA A 74 2.33 -0.97 -9.24
CA ALA A 74 3.65 -0.37 -9.05
C ALA A 74 3.85 0.79 -10.04
N PHE A 75 3.41 1.99 -9.66
CA PHE A 75 3.52 3.20 -10.48
C PHE A 75 4.94 3.48 -10.98
N VAL A 76 5.96 3.25 -10.14
CA VAL A 76 7.38 3.45 -10.49
C VAL A 76 7.87 2.57 -11.63
N MET A 77 7.19 1.44 -11.88
CA MET A 77 7.50 0.56 -12.99
C MET A 77 6.59 0.81 -14.19
N CYS A 78 5.50 1.56 -14.08
CA CYS A 78 4.50 1.70 -15.14
C CYS A 78 5.01 2.52 -16.32
N GLY A 79 4.66 2.09 -17.54
CA GLY A 79 4.93 2.83 -18.77
C GLY A 79 3.88 3.88 -19.13
N TYR A 80 2.78 3.98 -18.35
CA TYR A 80 1.66 4.89 -18.59
C TYR A 80 1.11 4.85 -20.03
N CYS A 81 1.06 3.66 -20.63
CA CYS A 81 0.74 3.49 -22.05
C CYS A 81 -0.68 3.95 -22.39
N ASP A 82 -0.88 4.64 -23.51
CA ASP A 82 -2.22 4.87 -24.10
C ASP A 82 -2.93 3.52 -24.41
N LEU A 83 -2.22 2.64 -25.12
CA LEU A 83 -2.61 1.26 -25.41
C LEU A 83 -2.07 0.31 -24.32
N CYS A 84 -2.76 0.25 -23.18
CA CYS A 84 -2.37 -0.63 -22.07
C CYS A 84 -2.99 -2.03 -22.18
N GLY A 85 -2.15 -3.06 -22.34
CA GLY A 85 -2.58 -4.47 -22.36
C GLY A 85 -3.20 -4.96 -21.05
N GLY A 86 -2.97 -4.28 -19.93
CA GLY A 86 -3.65 -4.56 -18.65
C GLY A 86 -5.04 -3.94 -18.54
N TYR A 87 -5.35 -2.94 -19.35
CA TYR A 87 -6.63 -2.22 -19.32
C TYR A 87 -7.56 -2.62 -20.47
N LEU A 88 -7.03 -2.73 -21.69
CA LEU A 88 -7.79 -3.00 -22.90
C LEU A 88 -7.79 -4.48 -23.23
N ARG A 89 -8.92 -5.02 -23.68
CA ARG A 89 -8.97 -6.39 -24.20
C ARG A 89 -8.29 -6.49 -25.57
N GLN A 90 -7.88 -7.70 -25.94
CA GLN A 90 -7.34 -7.94 -27.28
C GLN A 90 -8.38 -7.64 -28.37
N GLY A 91 -7.91 -7.05 -29.47
CA GLY A 91 -8.74 -6.76 -30.65
C GLY A 91 -9.68 -5.56 -30.51
N VAL A 92 -9.45 -4.65 -29.55
CA VAL A 92 -10.15 -3.36 -29.52
C VAL A 92 -9.81 -2.55 -30.77
N LYS A 93 -10.83 -1.98 -31.42
CA LYS A 93 -10.67 -1.12 -32.60
C LYS A 93 -10.51 0.35 -32.21
N THR A 94 -11.03 0.73 -31.05
CA THR A 94 -11.01 2.08 -30.52
C THR A 94 -10.45 2.05 -29.11
N ILE A 95 -9.52 2.95 -28.80
CA ILE A 95 -8.98 3.11 -27.45
C ILE A 95 -9.93 4.05 -26.69
N SER A 96 -10.83 3.48 -25.91
CA SER A 96 -11.79 4.24 -25.10
C SER A 96 -11.98 3.59 -23.73
N THR A 97 -12.70 4.29 -22.85
CA THR A 97 -13.09 3.78 -21.53
C THR A 97 -14.40 3.00 -21.55
N GLY A 98 -14.95 2.68 -22.73
CA GLY A 98 -16.15 1.87 -22.90
C GLY A 98 -15.99 0.48 -22.28
N ALA A 99 -17.04 -0.03 -21.64
CA ALA A 99 -17.00 -1.32 -20.94
C ALA A 99 -16.63 -2.48 -21.87
N GLU A 100 -17.08 -2.41 -23.13
CA GLU A 100 -16.76 -3.35 -24.19
C GLU A 100 -15.29 -3.36 -24.60
N ASN A 101 -14.50 -2.36 -24.22
CA ASN A 101 -13.08 -2.29 -24.50
C ASN A 101 -12.23 -2.73 -23.31
N GLN A 102 -12.79 -2.73 -22.10
CA GLN A 102 -12.05 -3.04 -20.88
C GLN A 102 -11.79 -4.55 -20.73
N LEU A 103 -10.59 -4.88 -20.26
CA LEU A 103 -10.16 -6.25 -19.94
C LEU A 103 -10.68 -6.69 -18.56
N CYS A 104 -10.80 -5.74 -17.62
CA CYS A 104 -11.28 -6.00 -16.26
C CYS A 104 -12.80 -6.24 -16.27
N PRO A 105 -13.29 -7.44 -15.89
CA PRO A 105 -14.73 -7.74 -15.94
C PRO A 105 -15.58 -6.89 -15.00
N THR A 106 -15.00 -6.41 -13.90
CA THR A 106 -15.68 -5.59 -12.89
C THR A 106 -15.48 -4.09 -13.12
N GLY A 107 -14.73 -3.69 -14.15
CA GLY A 107 -14.40 -2.28 -14.40
C GLY A 107 -13.57 -1.64 -13.29
N ALA A 108 -12.77 -2.43 -12.56
CA ALA A 108 -12.02 -1.97 -11.40
C ALA A 108 -10.81 -1.08 -11.73
N ILE A 109 -10.51 -0.83 -13.01
CA ILE A 109 -9.36 -0.01 -13.40
C ILE A 109 -9.88 1.32 -13.93
N VAL A 110 -9.41 2.41 -13.36
CA VAL A 110 -9.72 3.76 -13.80
C VAL A 110 -8.56 4.28 -14.63
N ARG A 111 -8.86 4.67 -15.87
CA ARG A 111 -7.90 5.27 -16.80
C ARG A 111 -8.05 6.79 -16.79
N ARG A 112 -6.98 7.51 -16.48
CA ARG A 112 -6.94 8.98 -16.43
C ARG A 112 -5.90 9.50 -17.40
N PHE A 113 -6.27 10.48 -18.22
CA PHE A 113 -5.33 11.20 -19.08
C PHE A 113 -4.40 12.05 -18.23
N VAL A 114 -3.09 12.00 -18.52
CA VAL A 114 -2.08 12.82 -17.86
C VAL A 114 -1.59 13.88 -18.84
N GLU A 115 -0.93 13.44 -19.90
CA GLU A 115 -0.45 14.25 -21.02
C GLU A 115 -0.32 13.34 -22.25
N GLU A 116 -0.10 13.84 -23.46
CA GLU A 116 0.07 12.97 -24.62
C GLU A 116 1.50 12.38 -24.64
N PRO A 117 1.71 11.05 -24.79
CA PRO A 117 0.76 9.95 -25.01
C PRO A 117 0.44 9.11 -23.73
N TYR A 118 0.56 9.71 -22.55
CA TYR A 118 0.54 9.06 -21.25
C TYR A 118 -0.83 9.05 -20.55
N PHE A 119 -1.20 7.86 -20.05
CA PHE A 119 -2.39 7.62 -19.25
C PHE A 119 -2.05 6.88 -17.96
N GLU A 120 -2.57 7.37 -16.85
CA GLU A 120 -2.47 6.73 -15.55
C GLU A 120 -3.60 5.72 -15.35
N TYR A 121 -3.25 4.62 -14.71
CA TYR A 121 -4.18 3.56 -14.34
C TYR A 121 -4.23 3.43 -12.82
N THR A 122 -5.40 3.59 -12.23
CA THR A 122 -5.60 3.37 -10.79
C THR A 122 -6.57 2.23 -10.57
N ILE A 123 -6.39 1.50 -9.46
CA ILE A 123 -7.24 0.36 -9.13
C ILE A 123 -8.28 0.81 -8.10
N ASN A 124 -9.55 0.63 -8.43
CA ASN A 124 -10.64 0.68 -7.47
C ASN A 124 -10.71 -0.68 -6.74
N GLU A 125 -10.23 -0.70 -5.49
CA GLU A 125 -10.16 -1.93 -4.68
C GLU A 125 -11.53 -2.51 -4.32
N ASP A 126 -12.57 -1.68 -4.24
CA ASP A 126 -13.93 -2.12 -3.93
C ASP A 126 -14.54 -2.96 -5.06
N LEU A 127 -14.19 -2.62 -6.31
CA LEU A 127 -14.60 -3.36 -7.51
C LEU A 127 -13.65 -4.52 -7.85
N CYS A 128 -12.41 -4.49 -7.37
CA CYS A 128 -11.41 -5.50 -7.72
C CYS A 128 -11.72 -6.84 -7.01
N ASP A 129 -11.92 -7.90 -7.80
CA ASP A 129 -12.25 -9.24 -7.33
C ASP A 129 -11.07 -10.23 -7.35
N GLY A 130 -9.87 -9.74 -7.69
CA GLY A 130 -8.66 -10.56 -7.73
C GLY A 130 -8.57 -11.54 -8.91
N CYS A 131 -9.31 -11.32 -10.01
CA CYS A 131 -9.29 -12.26 -11.15
C CYS A 131 -7.95 -12.36 -11.90
N GLY A 132 -7.06 -11.37 -11.78
CA GLY A 132 -5.71 -11.40 -12.38
C GLY A 132 -5.63 -11.19 -13.90
N LYS A 133 -6.74 -10.93 -14.60
CA LYS A 133 -6.73 -10.71 -16.06
C LYS A 133 -5.88 -9.50 -16.48
N CYS A 134 -6.01 -8.39 -15.76
CA CYS A 134 -5.22 -7.18 -15.99
C CYS A 134 -3.73 -7.38 -15.71
N VAL A 135 -3.41 -8.15 -14.67
CA VAL A 135 -2.03 -8.53 -14.32
C VAL A 135 -1.41 -9.33 -15.46
N LYS A 136 -2.13 -10.33 -15.99
CA LYS A 136 -1.67 -11.12 -17.13
C LYS A 136 -1.44 -10.24 -18.36
N GLY A 137 -2.41 -9.39 -18.72
CA GLY A 137 -2.27 -8.51 -19.88
C GLY A 137 -1.12 -7.49 -19.76
N CYS A 138 -0.86 -6.98 -18.55
CA CYS A 138 0.28 -6.10 -18.28
C CYS A 138 1.64 -6.85 -18.32
N ALA A 139 1.67 -8.12 -17.89
CA ALA A 139 2.87 -8.95 -17.96
C ALA A 139 3.18 -9.37 -19.41
N ASP A 140 2.17 -9.74 -20.19
CA ASP A 140 2.34 -10.25 -21.55
C ASP A 140 2.68 -9.12 -22.57
N PHE A 141 2.11 -7.93 -22.40
CA PHE A 141 2.21 -6.84 -23.39
C PHE A 141 2.73 -5.51 -22.82
N GLY A 142 3.06 -5.46 -21.54
CA GLY A 142 3.59 -4.28 -20.87
C GLY A 142 4.89 -4.60 -20.16
N ASN A 143 5.08 -3.97 -19.02
CA ASN A 143 6.27 -4.13 -18.18
C ASN A 143 5.98 -4.84 -16.85
N GLY A 144 4.78 -5.41 -16.69
CA GLY A 144 4.39 -6.10 -15.46
C GLY A 144 4.20 -5.20 -14.25
N SER A 145 3.86 -3.91 -14.42
CA SER A 145 3.61 -2.99 -13.30
C SER A 145 2.36 -3.32 -12.48
N LEU A 146 1.45 -4.13 -13.02
CA LEU A 146 0.28 -4.64 -12.30
C LEU A 146 0.58 -6.05 -11.75
N TYR A 147 0.31 -6.29 -10.47
CA TYR A 147 0.47 -7.59 -9.84
C TYR A 147 -0.64 -7.87 -8.82
N LEU A 148 -0.83 -9.14 -8.44
CA LEU A 148 -1.79 -9.51 -7.40
C LEU A 148 -1.10 -9.50 -6.03
N GLN A 149 -1.77 -8.92 -5.04
CA GLN A 149 -1.35 -9.00 -3.64
C GLN A 149 -2.55 -9.13 -2.70
N ILE A 150 -2.35 -9.74 -1.54
CA ILE A 150 -3.36 -9.85 -0.49
C ILE A 150 -3.47 -8.50 0.22
N ASN A 151 -4.67 -7.92 0.22
CA ASN A 151 -4.96 -6.78 1.09
C ASN A 151 -5.09 -7.30 2.53
N GLN A 152 -4.07 -7.03 3.32
CA GLN A 152 -3.95 -7.52 4.70
C GLN A 152 -5.06 -6.98 5.60
N HIS A 153 -5.63 -5.81 5.32
CA HIS A 153 -6.74 -5.26 6.11
C HIS A 153 -8.02 -6.10 5.96
N LEU A 154 -8.20 -6.79 4.83
CA LEU A 154 -9.34 -7.69 4.61
C LEU A 154 -9.12 -9.09 5.19
N CYS A 155 -7.87 -9.45 5.47
CA CYS A 155 -7.41 -10.77 5.94
C CYS A 155 -6.83 -10.76 7.36
N ALA A 156 -6.97 -9.65 8.10
CA ALA A 156 -6.54 -9.49 9.48
C ALA A 156 -7.49 -10.16 10.49
#